data_AF-A0A2V9EZE0-F1
#
_entry.id   AF-A0A2V9EZE0-F1
#
_cell.length_a   1.000
_cell.length_b   1.000
_cell.length_c   1.000
_cell.angle_alpha   90.00
_cell.angle_beta   90.00
_cell.angle_gamma   90.00
#
_symmetry.space_group_name_H-M   'P 1'
#
loop_
_entity.id
_entity.type
_entity.pdbx_description
1 polymer ?
#
loop_
_entity_poly.entity_id
_entity_poly.type
_entity_poly.pdbx_seq_one_letter_code
_entity_poly.pdbx_strand_id
1 'polypeptide(L)'
;MVAMSEVTAASPRRSSRVFHKMRVQAQGRAHNGKKFRETCETVVVNGFGGLLLLKHEVNNGEMLVITNPETQEELECRIVYLGDLGARGQRVGIEFLTPAPRFWGVDFSIEPTSTNVH
;
A
#
# COMPACT_ATOMS: atom_id res chain seq x y z
N MET A 1 29.34 -31.03 -20.31
CA MET A 1 27.90 -31.29 -20.52
C MET A 1 27.34 -31.74 -19.18
N VAL A 2 26.38 -31.09 -18.54
CA VAL A 2 25.13 -30.53 -19.08
C VAL A 2 24.79 -29.23 -18.33
N ALA A 3 24.31 -28.23 -19.05
CA ALA A 3 23.81 -26.97 -18.52
C ALA A 3 22.50 -27.20 -17.74
N MET A 4 22.39 -26.59 -16.56
CA MET A 4 21.12 -26.43 -15.85
C MET A 4 20.84 -24.93 -15.79
N SER A 5 19.94 -24.50 -16.67
CA SER A 5 19.35 -23.16 -16.67
C SER A 5 18.30 -23.11 -15.56
N GLU A 6 18.69 -22.64 -14.36
CA GLU A 6 17.70 -22.31 -13.34
C GLU A 6 17.13 -20.92 -13.60
N VAL A 7 15.97 -20.97 -14.26
CA VAL A 7 14.86 -20.02 -14.26
C VAL A 7 15.06 -18.88 -13.26
N THR A 8 15.08 -17.66 -13.79
CA THR A 8 14.92 -16.38 -13.10
C THR A 8 13.72 -16.46 -12.16
N ALA A 9 13.95 -16.94 -10.93
CA ALA A 9 12.93 -16.98 -9.90
C ALA A 9 12.65 -15.53 -9.54
N ALA A 10 11.56 -14.99 -10.10
CA ALA A 10 11.00 -13.72 -9.71
C ALA A 10 11.04 -13.64 -8.18
N SER A 11 11.80 -12.66 -7.67
CA SER A 11 12.08 -12.47 -6.24
C SER A 11 10.85 -12.82 -5.41
N PRO A 12 10.97 -13.68 -4.37
CA PRO A 12 9.86 -14.01 -3.50
C PRO A 12 9.24 -12.69 -3.05
N ARG A 13 7.99 -12.44 -3.40
CA ARG A 13 7.33 -11.18 -3.03
C ARG A 13 7.27 -11.20 -1.51
N ARG A 14 8.23 -10.51 -0.86
CA ARG A 14 8.55 -10.61 0.58
C ARG A 14 7.42 -10.18 1.53
N SER A 15 6.21 -10.03 1.03
CA SER A 15 5.13 -9.37 1.75
C SER A 15 3.76 -9.76 1.16
N SER A 16 2.93 -10.41 1.98
CA SER A 16 1.58 -10.82 1.62
C SER A 16 0.66 -9.60 1.53
N ARG A 17 0.03 -9.41 0.38
CA ARG A 17 -0.97 -8.35 0.18
C ARG A 17 -2.31 -8.83 0.70
N VAL A 18 -2.79 -8.21 1.76
CA VAL A 18 -4.09 -8.56 2.36
C VAL A 18 -5.14 -7.58 1.85
N PHE A 19 -6.27 -8.12 1.39
CA PHE A 19 -7.45 -7.30 1.10
C PHE A 19 -8.06 -6.85 2.41
N HIS A 20 -7.66 -5.67 2.87
CA HIS A 20 -8.18 -5.07 4.08
C HIS A 20 -8.78 -3.72 3.71
N LYS A 21 -10.09 -3.59 3.96
CA LYS A 21 -10.81 -2.34 3.76
C LYS A 21 -10.88 -1.61 5.09
N MET A 22 -9.99 -0.65 5.26
CA MET A 22 -9.96 0.25 6.40
C MET A 22 -10.19 1.68 5.93
N ARG A 23 -10.96 2.43 6.71
CA ARG A 23 -11.14 3.87 6.48
C ARG A 23 -9.96 4.61 7.06
N VAL A 24 -9.26 5.34 6.22
CA VAL A 24 -8.17 6.22 6.63
C VAL A 24 -8.39 7.61 6.05
N GLN A 25 -7.82 8.60 6.69
CA GLN A 25 -7.87 9.97 6.20
C GLN A 25 -6.59 10.25 5.41
N ALA A 26 -6.73 10.41 4.09
CA ALA A 26 -5.63 10.80 3.23
C ALA A 26 -5.52 12.32 3.16
N GLN A 27 -4.31 12.81 3.37
CA GLN A 27 -3.94 14.21 3.28
C GLN A 27 -2.78 14.35 2.33
N GLY A 28 -2.93 15.12 1.28
CA GLY A 28 -1.86 15.25 0.29
C GLY A 28 -2.04 16.46 -0.58
N ARG A 29 -1.28 16.48 -1.67
CA ARG A 29 -1.43 17.49 -2.72
C ARG A 29 -2.20 16.90 -3.88
N ALA A 30 -3.33 17.50 -4.22
CA ALA A 30 -4.11 17.09 -5.37
C ALA A 30 -3.43 17.60 -6.65
N HIS A 31 -3.86 17.10 -7.81
CA HIS A 31 -3.32 17.52 -9.11
C HIS A 31 -3.33 19.05 -9.31
N ASN A 32 -4.32 19.74 -8.75
CA ASN A 32 -4.46 21.20 -8.81
C ASN A 32 -3.47 21.98 -7.91
N GLY A 33 -2.54 21.29 -7.23
CA GLY A 33 -1.56 21.90 -6.33
C GLY A 33 -2.12 22.33 -4.98
N LYS A 34 -3.42 22.15 -4.71
CA LYS A 34 -4.04 22.40 -3.40
C LYS A 34 -3.84 21.22 -2.48
N LYS A 35 -3.71 21.52 -1.19
CA LYS A 35 -3.77 20.49 -0.15
C LYS A 35 -5.20 20.00 -0.05
N PHE A 36 -5.39 18.70 -0.06
CA PHE A 36 -6.68 18.06 0.18
C PHE A 36 -6.58 17.18 1.42
N ARG A 37 -7.72 17.00 2.08
CA ARG A 37 -7.90 16.06 3.18
C ARG A 37 -9.21 15.36 2.91
N GLU A 38 -9.15 14.06 2.64
CA GLU A 38 -10.33 13.25 2.37
C GLU A 38 -10.29 11.95 3.17
N THR A 39 -11.45 11.43 3.53
CA THR A 39 -11.55 10.07 4.07
C THR A 39 -11.69 9.12 2.90
N CYS A 40 -10.75 8.18 2.81
CA CYS A 40 -10.67 7.17 1.77
C CYS A 40 -10.62 5.77 2.38
N GLU A 41 -10.77 4.77 1.52
CA GLU A 41 -10.74 3.37 1.92
C GLU A 41 -9.52 2.70 1.29
N THR A 42 -8.81 1.90 2.09
CA THR A 42 -7.84 0.95 1.55
C THR A 42 -8.55 -0.18 0.84
N VAL A 43 -7.93 -0.69 -0.22
CA VAL A 43 -8.39 -1.87 -0.96
C VAL A 43 -7.49 -3.05 -0.66
N VAL A 44 -6.18 -2.79 -0.66
CA VAL A 44 -5.13 -3.77 -0.42
C VAL A 44 -4.09 -3.11 0.45
N VAL A 45 -3.62 -3.78 1.49
CA VAL A 45 -2.59 -3.25 2.37
C VAL A 45 -1.43 -4.21 2.47
N ASN A 46 -0.28 -3.67 2.85
CA ASN A 46 0.95 -4.40 3.03
C ASN A 46 1.79 -3.75 4.15
N GLY A 47 2.76 -4.48 4.71
CA GLY A 47 3.65 -3.96 5.76
C GLY A 47 4.49 -2.75 5.34
N PHE A 48 4.63 -2.51 4.03
CA PHE A 48 5.38 -1.39 3.44
C PHE A 48 4.50 -0.32 2.78
N GLY A 49 3.19 -0.50 2.74
CA GLY A 49 2.33 0.43 2.00
C GLY A 49 0.93 -0.11 1.74
N GLY A 50 0.27 0.40 0.71
CA GLY A 50 -1.08 -0.02 0.38
C GLY A 50 -1.63 0.59 -0.90
N LEU A 51 -2.74 0.04 -1.35
CA LEU A 51 -3.57 0.56 -2.43
C LEU A 51 -4.79 1.22 -1.80
N LEU A 52 -4.90 2.53 -1.99
CA LEU A 52 -6.01 3.36 -1.57
C LEU A 52 -6.95 3.62 -2.74
N LEU A 53 -8.21 3.90 -2.44
CA LEU A 53 -9.17 4.44 -3.39
C LEU A 53 -9.47 5.91 -3.03
N LEU A 54 -8.86 6.83 -3.76
CA LEU A 54 -9.06 8.27 -3.57
C LEU A 54 -10.13 8.80 -4.52
N LYS A 55 -10.93 9.77 -4.08
CA LYS A 55 -11.87 10.46 -4.98
C LYS A 55 -11.19 11.61 -5.73
N HIS A 56 -10.17 12.22 -5.14
CA HIS A 56 -9.39 13.27 -5.80
C HIS A 56 -8.29 12.67 -6.67
N GLU A 57 -8.04 13.35 -7.79
CA GLU A 57 -6.89 13.07 -8.64
C GLU A 57 -5.61 13.59 -7.97
N VAL A 58 -4.61 12.71 -7.92
CA VAL A 58 -3.29 12.98 -7.35
C VAL A 58 -2.20 12.67 -8.36
N ASN A 59 -1.01 13.22 -8.15
CA ASN A 59 0.13 13.01 -9.04
C ASN A 59 1.05 11.90 -8.52
N ASN A 60 1.70 11.19 -9.45
CA ASN A 60 2.66 10.16 -9.09
C ASN A 60 3.92 10.81 -8.50
N GLY A 61 4.50 10.18 -7.48
CA GLY A 61 5.69 10.68 -6.80
C GLY A 61 5.44 11.75 -5.74
N GLU A 62 4.20 12.25 -5.61
CA GLU A 62 3.79 13.18 -4.55
C GLU A 62 3.75 12.50 -3.18
N MET A 63 3.83 13.34 -2.15
CA MET A 63 3.76 12.92 -0.75
C MET A 63 2.31 12.95 -0.27
N LEU A 64 1.93 11.92 0.48
CA LEU A 64 0.60 11.75 1.03
C LEU A 64 0.74 11.26 2.47
N VAL A 65 0.09 11.93 3.40
CA VAL A 65 -0.03 11.52 4.80
C VAL A 65 -1.33 10.77 4.97
N ILE A 66 -1.28 9.55 5.49
CA ILE A 66 -2.48 8.83 5.92
C ILE A 66 -2.61 8.94 7.43
N THR A 67 -3.81 9.24 7.90
CA THR A 67 -4.13 9.28 9.32
C THR A 67 -5.19 8.23 9.61
N ASN A 68 -4.94 7.37 10.58
CA ASN A 68 -5.96 6.46 11.08
C ASN A 68 -6.89 7.24 12.03
N PRO A 69 -8.19 7.42 11.71
CA PRO A 69 -9.10 8.18 12.56
C PRO A 69 -9.38 7.51 13.92
N GLU A 70 -9.14 6.20 14.06
CA GLU A 70 -9.36 5.46 15.30
C GLU A 70 -8.19 5.61 16.27
N THR A 71 -6.96 5.43 15.79
CA THR A 71 -5.74 5.52 16.62
C THR A 71 -5.11 6.92 16.61
N GLN A 72 -5.54 7.82 15.72
CA GLN A 72 -4.93 9.12 15.43
C GLN A 72 -3.46 9.03 14.98
N GLU A 73 -3.02 7.84 14.56
CA GLU A 73 -1.66 7.63 14.04
C GLU A 73 -1.56 8.20 12.63
N GLU A 74 -0.49 8.96 12.37
CA GLU A 74 -0.19 9.56 11.07
C GLU A 74 1.05 8.91 10.45
N LEU A 75 0.95 8.55 9.18
CA LEU A 75 2.07 8.00 8.41
C LEU A 75 2.28 8.77 7.12
N GLU A 76 3.53 9.21 6.95
CA GLU A 76 3.98 9.78 5.69
C GLU A 76 4.26 8.69 4.68
N CYS A 77 3.61 8.83 3.53
CA CYS A 77 3.64 7.90 2.43
C CYS A 77 3.98 8.63 1.14
N ARG A 78 4.52 7.90 0.17
CA ARG A 78 4.77 8.39 -1.17
C ARG A 78 3.88 7.67 -2.16
N ILE A 79 3.31 8.40 -3.10
CA ILE A 79 2.57 7.81 -4.22
C ILE A 79 3.59 7.19 -5.16
N VAL A 80 3.51 5.88 -5.33
CA VAL A 80 4.38 5.09 -6.22
C VAL A 80 3.63 4.52 -7.41
N TYR A 81 2.30 4.54 -7.36
CA TYR A 81 1.44 4.01 -8.40
C TYR A 81 0.13 4.79 -8.51
N LEU A 82 -0.26 5.10 -9.74
CA LEU A 82 -1.59 5.62 -10.07
C LEU A 82 -2.25 4.65 -11.04
N GLY A 83 -3.39 4.12 -10.64
CA GLY A 83 -4.27 3.34 -11.50
C GLY A 83 -5.31 4.22 -12.18
N ASP A 84 -6.18 3.55 -12.94
CA ASP A 84 -7.25 4.21 -13.69
C ASP A 84 -8.24 4.92 -12.75
N LEU A 85 -8.65 6.12 -13.17
CA LEU A 85 -9.76 6.83 -12.56
C LEU A 85 -11.07 6.14 -12.97
N GLY A 86 -11.73 5.51 -12.00
CA GLY A 86 -13.03 4.88 -12.22
C GLY A 86 -14.17 5.69 -11.64
N ALA A 87 -15.40 5.24 -11.87
CA ALA A 87 -16.62 5.85 -11.29
C ALA A 87 -16.63 5.89 -9.76
N ARG A 88 -15.80 5.08 -9.08
CA ARG A 88 -15.67 5.06 -7.61
C ARG A 88 -14.47 5.86 -7.08
N GLY A 89 -13.63 6.41 -7.94
CA GLY A 89 -12.37 7.06 -7.60
C GLY A 89 -11.16 6.47 -8.32
N GLN A 90 -9.99 7.03 -8.04
CA GLN A 90 -8.69 6.62 -8.54
C GLN A 90 -8.03 5.62 -7.58
N ARG A 91 -7.46 4.54 -8.12
CA ARG A 91 -6.64 3.62 -7.34
C ARG A 91 -5.25 4.21 -7.19
N VAL A 92 -4.82 4.45 -5.96
CA VAL A 92 -3.54 5.10 -5.68
C VAL A 92 -2.71 4.19 -4.80
N GLY A 93 -1.60 3.70 -5.33
CA GLY A 93 -0.65 2.91 -4.59
C GLY A 93 0.32 3.82 -3.87
N ILE A 94 0.38 3.65 -2.57
CA ILE A 94 1.25 4.37 -1.67
C ILE A 94 2.28 3.42 -1.05
N GLU A 95 3.47 3.94 -0.81
CA GLU A 95 4.56 3.29 -0.08
C GLU A 95 4.87 4.11 1.16
N PHE A 96 5.03 3.45 2.30
CA PHE A 96 5.35 4.12 3.54
C PHE A 96 6.82 4.54 3.56
N LEU A 97 7.09 5.76 4.02
CA LEU A 97 8.47 6.19 4.24
C LEU A 97 9.08 5.50 5.46
N THR A 98 8.24 5.24 6.47
CA THR A 98 8.62 4.52 7.68
C THR A 98 7.86 3.20 7.73
N PRO A 99 8.54 2.04 7.87
CA PRO A 99 7.88 0.76 7.96
C PRO A 99 6.98 0.71 9.20
N ALA A 100 5.67 0.62 8.98
CA ALA A 100 4.65 0.64 10.02
C ALA A 100 3.66 -0.52 9.84
N PRO A 101 4.09 -1.78 10.07
CA PRO A 101 3.25 -2.95 9.87
C PRO A 101 2.02 -2.97 10.81
N ARG A 102 2.14 -2.35 11.99
CA ARG A 102 1.06 -2.29 12.98
C ARG A 102 -0.03 -1.26 12.65
N PHE A 103 0.23 -0.33 11.73
CA PHE A 103 -0.72 0.73 11.39
C PHE A 103 -2.03 0.18 10.84
N TRP A 104 -1.96 -0.88 10.01
CA TRP A 104 -3.13 -1.54 9.46
C TRP A 104 -3.85 -2.43 10.47
N GLY A 105 -3.25 -2.74 11.61
CA GLY A 105 -3.76 -3.75 12.54
C GLY A 105 -3.81 -5.16 11.93
N VAL A 106 -3.05 -5.41 10.87
CA VAL A 106 -2.98 -6.70 10.17
C VAL A 106 -1.59 -7.30 10.39
N ASP A 107 -1.55 -8.53 10.91
CA ASP A 107 -0.33 -9.32 10.91
C ASP A 107 -0.03 -9.80 9.49
N PHE A 108 0.98 -9.18 8.86
CA PHE A 108 1.51 -9.61 7.56
C PHE A 108 2.43 -10.82 7.67
N SER A 109 2.35 -11.58 8.78
CA SER A 109 3.16 -12.76 9.05
C SER A 109 3.15 -13.68 7.84
N ILE A 110 4.28 -13.63 7.13
CA ILE A 110 4.66 -14.61 6.14
C ILE A 110 4.71 -15.90 6.94
N GLU A 111 3.78 -16.82 6.76
CA GLU A 111 4.07 -18.20 7.19
C GLU A 111 5.30 -18.62 6.38
N PRO A 112 6.49 -18.84 6.99
CA PRO A 112 7.42 -19.74 6.37
C PRO A 112 6.68 -21.08 6.32
N THR A 113 6.49 -21.56 5.10
CA THR A 113 6.04 -22.89 4.76
C THR A 113 6.42 -23.88 5.85
N SER A 114 5.44 -24.58 6.41
CA SER A 114 5.68 -25.73 7.27
C SER A 114 6.54 -26.72 6.50
N THR A 115 7.86 -26.67 6.68
CA THR A 115 8.74 -27.78 6.32
C THR A 115 8.49 -28.83 7.38
N ASN A 116 7.51 -29.67 7.10
CA ASN A 116 7.31 -30.95 7.76
C ASN A 116 8.56 -31.79 7.44
N VAL A 117 9.57 -31.74 8.31
CA VAL A 117 10.71 -32.65 8.24
C VAL A 117 10.26 -33.97 8.86
N HIS A 118 10.34 -35.00 8.02
CA HIS A 118 10.04 -36.40 8.32
C HIS A 118 11.03 -36.97 9.35
#